data_AF-A0A0F8YIC4-F1
#
_entry.id   AF-A0A0F8YIC4-F1
#
_cell.length_a   1.000
_cell.length_b   1.000
_cell.length_c   1.000
_cell.angle_alpha   90.00
_cell.angle_beta   90.00
_cell.angle_gamma   90.00
#
_symmetry.space_group_name_H-M   'P 1'
#
loop_
_entity.id
_entity.type
_entity.pdbx_description
1 polymer ?
#
loop_
_entity_poly.entity_id
_entity_poly.type
_entity_poly.pdbx_seq_one_letter_code
_entity_poly.pdbx_strand_id
1 'polypeptide(L)'
;MNNERFFEIHNSLNKLRDEILGIKGSEYPIGNGDRLSNFKIVGELLSPLEGEGEAQIGEKWTKTKVRLCLEPDVVAAVYALKHVLSLCTFIREQRKDKEGHEPFSGRIADIQNYCDLIYGIVEEQGR
;
A
#
# COMPACT_ATOMS: atom_id res chain seq x y z
N MET A 1 -16.44 24.45 -4.02
CA MET A 1 -15.38 24.67 -3.01
C MET A 1 -14.49 25.80 -3.52
N ASN A 2 -14.15 26.78 -2.68
CA ASN A 2 -13.24 27.86 -3.05
C ASN A 2 -11.78 27.48 -2.73
N ASN A 3 -10.81 28.27 -3.20
CA ASN A 3 -9.37 27.95 -3.05
C ASN A 3 -8.93 27.92 -1.59
N GLU A 4 -9.34 28.91 -0.79
CA GLU A 4 -9.02 28.98 0.63
C GLU A 4 -9.47 27.73 1.38
N ARG A 5 -10.74 27.34 1.19
CA ARG A 5 -11.31 26.14 1.79
C ARG A 5 -10.62 24.86 1.31
N PHE A 6 -10.23 24.80 0.03
CA PHE A 6 -9.48 23.65 -0.49
C PHE A 6 -8.12 23.52 0.23
N PHE A 7 -7.37 24.63 0.38
CA PHE A 7 -6.09 24.61 1.07
C PHE A 7 -6.21 24.26 2.55
N GLU A 8 -7.26 24.73 3.24
CA GLU A 8 -7.54 24.31 4.62
C GLU A 8 -7.74 22.79 4.73
N ILE A 9 -8.56 22.21 3.84
CA ILE A 9 -8.82 20.77 3.79
C ILE A 9 -7.53 20.01 3.48
N HIS A 10 -6.76 20.47 2.49
CA HIS A 10 -5.49 19.87 2.10
C HIS A 10 -4.47 19.87 3.26
N ASN A 11 -4.30 21.01 3.94
CA ASN A 11 -3.38 21.12 5.07
C ASN A 11 -3.81 20.22 6.24
N SER A 12 -5.12 20.11 6.49
CA SER A 12 -5.65 19.22 7.52
C SER A 12 -5.40 17.75 7.18
N LEU A 13 -5.56 17.39 5.91
CA LEU A 13 -5.28 16.04 5.41
C LEU A 13 -3.80 15.69 5.50
N ASN A 14 -2.89 16.61 5.16
CA ASN A 14 -1.45 16.37 5.28
C ASN A 14 -1.03 16.12 6.74
N LYS A 15 -1.58 16.88 7.70
CA LYS A 15 -1.32 16.63 9.12
C LYS A 15 -1.79 15.25 9.54
N LEU A 16 -3.02 14.87 9.17
CA LEU A 16 -3.55 13.54 9.47
C LEU A 16 -2.71 12.44 8.82
N ARG A 17 -2.28 12.63 7.56
CA ARG A 17 -1.39 11.72 6.85
C ARG A 17 -0.11 11.49 7.62
N ASP A 18 0.55 12.56 8.07
CA ASP A 18 1.82 12.51 8.80
C ASP A 18 1.63 11.84 10.18
N GLU A 19 0.51 12.11 10.86
CA GLU A 19 0.14 11.43 12.11
C GLU A 19 -0.06 9.92 11.92
N ILE A 20 -0.85 9.53 10.92
CA ILE A 20 -1.09 8.11 10.57
C ILE A 20 0.22 7.43 10.18
N LEU A 21 1.07 8.12 9.40
CA LEU A 21 2.38 7.60 9.01
C LEU A 21 3.30 7.42 10.22
N GLY A 22 3.23 8.30 11.22
CA GLY A 22 3.98 8.16 12.47
C GLY A 22 3.52 6.94 13.29
N ILE A 23 2.21 6.77 13.44
CA ILE A 23 1.62 5.65 14.18
C ILE A 23 1.92 4.32 13.47
N LYS A 24 1.51 4.17 12.20
CA LYS A 24 1.74 2.94 11.43
C LYS A 24 3.22 2.70 11.14
N GLY A 25 3.97 3.77 10.92
CA GLY A 25 5.42 3.74 10.77
C GLY A 25 6.14 3.17 11.99
N SER A 26 5.52 3.14 13.16
CA SER A 26 6.02 2.43 14.34
C SER A 26 5.59 0.95 14.41
N GLU A 27 4.52 0.57 13.69
CA GLU A 27 4.03 -0.81 13.55
C GLU A 27 4.72 -1.59 12.41
N TYR A 28 5.18 -0.93 11.35
CA TYR A 28 5.95 -1.57 10.28
C TYR A 28 7.37 -2.07 10.66
N PRO A 29 8.14 -1.42 11.56
CA PRO A 29 9.52 -1.81 11.86
C PRO A 29 9.65 -2.87 12.96
N ILE A 30 8.65 -3.75 13.19
CA ILE A 30 8.76 -4.84 14.17
C ILE A 30 9.99 -5.68 13.83
N GLY A 31 11.10 -5.42 14.53
CA GLY A 31 12.35 -6.16 14.34
C GLY A 31 13.60 -5.31 14.33
N ASN A 32 13.73 -4.29 13.44
CA ASN A 32 15.05 -3.66 13.18
C ASN A 32 15.03 -2.29 12.46
N GLY A 33 13.91 -1.55 12.43
CA GLY A 33 13.83 -0.28 11.70
C GLY A 33 13.62 -0.42 10.17
N ASP A 34 13.50 -1.65 9.67
CA ASP A 34 13.09 -1.95 8.30
C ASP A 34 11.57 -1.78 8.14
N ARG A 35 11.16 -0.69 7.47
CA ARG A 35 9.75 -0.39 7.18
C ARG A 35 9.10 -1.40 6.22
N LEU A 36 9.87 -2.24 5.54
CA LEU A 36 9.37 -3.25 4.63
C LEU A 36 9.27 -4.65 5.26
N SER A 37 9.65 -4.81 6.53
CA SER A 37 9.74 -6.12 7.18
C SER A 37 8.43 -6.92 7.09
N ASN A 38 7.29 -6.28 7.35
CA ASN A 38 5.97 -6.92 7.22
C ASN A 38 5.67 -7.36 5.79
N PHE A 39 6.07 -6.60 4.77
CA PHE A 39 5.84 -6.97 3.36
C PHE A 39 6.71 -8.16 2.96
N LYS A 40 7.97 -8.20 3.43
CA LYS A 40 8.88 -9.34 3.24
C LYS A 40 8.30 -10.60 3.88
N ILE A 41 7.82 -10.51 5.11
CA ILE A 41 7.16 -11.62 5.82
C ILE A 41 5.94 -12.12 5.04
N VAL A 42 5.08 -11.23 4.54
CA VAL A 42 3.93 -11.61 3.71
C VAL A 42 4.39 -12.32 2.43
N GLY A 43 5.42 -11.80 1.76
CA GLY A 43 6.01 -12.44 0.59
C GLY A 43 6.51 -13.86 0.90
N GLU A 44 7.24 -14.04 2.00
CA GLU A 44 7.74 -15.33 2.47
C GLU A 44 6.60 -16.32 2.79
N LEU A 45 5.58 -15.88 3.54
CA LEU A 45 4.43 -16.71 3.93
C LEU A 45 3.63 -17.19 2.72
N LEU A 46 3.51 -16.35 1.69
CA LEU A 46 2.83 -16.70 0.44
C LEU A 46 3.73 -17.52 -0.50
N SER A 47 5.02 -17.66 -0.19
CA SER A 47 5.98 -18.21 -1.13
C SER A 47 5.98 -19.74 -1.32
N PRO A 48 5.39 -20.65 -0.52
CA PRO A 48 5.27 -22.01 -1.01
C PRO A 48 4.13 -22.17 -2.03
N LEU A 49 3.43 -21.09 -2.43
CA LEU A 49 2.44 -21.15 -3.51
C LEU A 49 3.15 -21.45 -4.84
N GLU A 50 3.11 -22.72 -5.23
CA GLU A 50 3.57 -23.22 -6.52
C GLU A 50 2.38 -23.44 -7.45
N GLY A 51 2.55 -23.15 -8.73
CA GLY A 51 1.52 -23.37 -9.75
C GLY A 51 2.08 -23.38 -11.17
N GLU A 52 1.22 -23.63 -12.15
CA GLU A 52 1.56 -23.41 -13.55
C GLU A 52 1.52 -21.91 -13.86
N GLY A 53 2.58 -21.41 -14.50
CA GLY A 53 2.68 -20.01 -14.91
C GLY A 53 3.72 -19.84 -16.01
N GLU A 54 4.04 -18.59 -16.33
CA GLU A 54 5.07 -18.25 -17.31
C GLU A 54 6.26 -17.61 -16.60
N ALA A 55 7.47 -18.08 -16.90
CA ALA A 55 8.71 -17.49 -16.42
C ALA A 55 9.64 -17.18 -17.61
N GLN A 56 10.42 -16.12 -17.48
CA GLN A 56 11.43 -15.78 -18.46
C GLN A 56 12.68 -16.64 -18.24
N ILE A 57 13.00 -17.49 -19.21
CA ILE A 57 14.19 -18.36 -19.22
C ILE A 57 15.06 -17.90 -20.39
N GLY A 58 16.14 -17.19 -20.08
CA GLY A 58 16.91 -16.45 -21.09
C GLY A 58 16.06 -15.32 -21.68
N GLU A 59 15.91 -15.30 -23.01
CA GLU A 59 15.10 -14.29 -23.72
C GLU A 59 13.65 -14.73 -23.99
N LYS A 60 13.24 -15.92 -23.51
CA LYS A 60 11.93 -16.51 -23.84
C LYS A 60 11.04 -16.68 -22.62
N TRP A 61 9.77 -16.31 -22.75
CA TRP A 61 8.72 -16.69 -21.82
C TRP A 61 8.32 -18.15 -22.04
N THR A 62 8.40 -18.96 -20.99
CA THR A 62 8.15 -20.40 -21.04
C THR A 62 7.12 -20.77 -19.98
N LYS A 63 6.09 -21.53 -20.39
CA LYS A 63 5.15 -22.15 -19.44
C LYS A 63 5.88 -23.21 -18.62
N THR A 64 5.88 -23.04 -17.31
CA THR A 64 6.59 -23.92 -16.39
C THR A 64 5.91 -23.87 -15.02
N LYS A 65 6.39 -24.72 -14.11
CA LYS A 65 6.04 -24.61 -12.70
C LYS A 65 6.76 -23.38 -12.12
N VAL A 66 5.97 -22.41 -11.69
CA VAL A 66 6.47 -21.18 -11.07
C VAL A 66 6.17 -21.19 -9.58
N ARG A 67 7.05 -20.55 -8.82
CA ARG A 67 6.85 -20.25 -7.41
C ARG A 67 6.52 -18.77 -7.29
N LEU A 68 5.45 -18.45 -6.58
CA LEU A 68 5.11 -17.06 -6.33
C LEU A 68 6.14 -16.45 -5.36
N CYS A 69 6.95 -15.53 -5.86
CA CYS A 69 7.78 -14.67 -5.04
C CYS A 69 7.21 -13.25 -5.15
N LEU A 70 6.61 -12.76 -4.07
CA LEU A 70 6.09 -11.40 -4.04
C LEU A 70 7.16 -10.47 -3.50
N GLU A 71 7.65 -9.61 -4.38
CA GLU A 71 8.57 -8.53 -4.01
C GLU A 71 7.87 -7.48 -3.14
N PRO A 72 8.58 -6.76 -2.25
CA PRO A 72 7.97 -5.79 -1.35
C PRO A 72 7.19 -4.66 -2.06
N ASP A 73 7.64 -4.21 -3.24
CA ASP A 73 6.93 -3.24 -4.07
C ASP A 73 5.57 -3.77 -4.55
N VAL A 74 5.51 -5.03 -4.98
CA VAL A 74 4.27 -5.70 -5.36
C VAL A 74 3.31 -5.77 -4.18
N VAL A 75 3.79 -6.19 -3.00
CA VAL A 75 2.94 -6.26 -1.80
C VAL A 75 2.44 -4.86 -1.41
N ALA A 76 3.31 -3.84 -1.42
CA ALA A 76 2.92 -2.46 -1.15
C ALA A 76 1.85 -1.95 -2.13
N ALA A 77 1.97 -2.28 -3.43
CA ALA A 77 0.97 -1.94 -4.44
C ALA A 77 -0.38 -2.62 -4.18
N VAL A 78 -0.40 -3.89 -3.74
CA VAL A 78 -1.64 -4.58 -3.36
C VAL A 78 -2.32 -3.87 -2.18
N TYR A 79 -1.56 -3.45 -1.17
CA TYR A 79 -2.10 -2.69 -0.04
C TYR A 79 -2.65 -1.32 -0.48
N ALA A 80 -1.95 -0.60 -1.36
CA ALA A 80 -2.46 0.65 -1.94
C ALA A 80 -3.82 0.42 -2.64
N LEU A 81 -3.92 -0.62 -3.47
CA LEU A 81 -5.15 -0.98 -4.17
C LEU A 81 -6.29 -1.36 -3.22
N LYS A 82 -6.00 -2.04 -2.10
CA LYS A 82 -6.98 -2.31 -1.04
C LYS A 82 -7.60 -1.01 -0.50
N HIS A 83 -6.79 0.02 -0.26
CA HIS A 83 -7.30 1.30 0.24
C HIS A 83 -8.10 2.07 -0.84
N VAL A 84 -7.68 2.00 -2.11
CA VAL A 84 -8.49 2.51 -3.23
C VAL A 84 -9.85 1.81 -3.32
N LEU A 85 -9.88 0.48 -3.16
CA LEU A 85 -11.13 -0.28 -3.14
C LEU A 85 -12.03 0.12 -1.95
N SER A 86 -11.43 0.33 -0.78
CA SER A 86 -12.12 0.82 0.43
C SER A 86 -12.78 2.19 0.16
N LEU A 87 -12.06 3.11 -0.51
CA LEU A 87 -12.58 4.41 -0.92
C LEU A 87 -13.75 4.29 -1.90
N CYS A 88 -13.58 3.51 -2.97
CA CYS A 88 -14.65 3.29 -3.96
C CYS A 88 -15.91 2.69 -3.32
N THR A 89 -15.72 1.76 -2.39
CA THR A 89 -16.83 1.13 -1.64
C THR A 89 -17.55 2.15 -0.77
N PHE A 90 -16.82 3.00 -0.05
CA PHE A 90 -17.39 4.08 0.76
C PHE A 90 -18.26 5.03 -0.09
N ILE A 91 -17.74 5.46 -1.25
CA ILE A 91 -18.45 6.34 -2.19
C ILE A 91 -19.70 5.66 -2.73
N ARG A 92 -19.57 4.44 -3.25
CA ARG A 92 -20.67 3.68 -3.86
C ARG A 92 -21.83 3.50 -2.88
N GLU A 93 -21.52 3.15 -1.64
CA GLU A 93 -22.51 2.83 -0.63
C GLU A 93 -23.06 4.06 0.09
N GLN A 94 -22.62 5.27 -0.31
CA GLN A 94 -22.96 6.54 0.34
C GLN A 94 -22.82 6.46 1.86
N ARG A 95 -21.80 5.74 2.33
CA ARG A 95 -21.63 5.54 3.77
C ARG A 95 -21.36 6.89 4.42
N LYS A 96 -21.98 7.11 5.59
CA LYS A 96 -21.44 8.06 6.56
C LYS A 96 -20.34 7.35 7.34
N ASP A 97 -19.38 8.11 7.85
CA ASP A 97 -18.42 7.56 8.79
C ASP A 97 -19.19 6.89 9.94
N LYS A 98 -18.87 5.61 10.18
CA LYS A 98 -19.47 4.80 11.24
C LYS A 98 -18.41 4.51 12.28
N GLU A 99 -18.80 4.60 13.54
CA GLU A 99 -17.93 4.28 14.68
C GLU A 99 -17.36 2.86 14.55
N GLY A 100 -16.07 2.70 14.82
CA GLY A 100 -15.33 1.44 14.63
C GLY A 100 -14.87 1.15 13.20
N HIS A 101 -15.19 1.99 12.22
CA HIS A 101 -14.63 1.93 10.88
C HIS A 101 -13.64 3.07 10.64
N GLU A 102 -12.66 2.83 9.77
CA GLU A 102 -11.77 3.87 9.26
C GLU A 102 -12.62 5.03 8.70
N PRO A 103 -12.28 6.31 8.96
CA PRO A 103 -12.99 7.46 8.41
C PRO A 103 -12.61 7.72 6.95
N PHE A 104 -13.42 8.48 6.20
CA PHE A 104 -13.12 8.83 4.80
C PHE A 104 -11.74 9.48 4.63
N SER A 105 -11.40 10.44 5.49
CA SER A 105 -10.09 11.12 5.48
C SER A 105 -8.92 10.18 5.75
N GLY A 106 -9.11 9.19 6.62
CA GLY A 106 -8.12 8.13 6.90
C GLY A 106 -7.80 7.32 5.66
N ARG A 107 -8.82 6.95 4.87
CA ARG A 107 -8.62 6.19 3.62
C ARG A 107 -7.78 6.98 2.60
N ILE A 108 -8.04 8.28 2.48
CA ILE A 108 -7.28 9.14 1.57
C ILE A 108 -5.83 9.25 2.06
N ALA A 109 -5.62 9.49 3.35
CA ALA A 109 -4.30 9.58 3.95
C ALA A 109 -3.50 8.27 3.77
N ASP A 110 -4.14 7.12 3.92
CA ASP A 110 -3.51 5.82 3.67
C ASP A 110 -3.10 5.62 2.22
N ILE A 111 -3.96 5.98 1.25
CA ILE A 111 -3.60 5.94 -0.17
C ILE A 111 -2.35 6.78 -0.43
N GLN A 112 -2.30 8.02 0.10
CA GLN A 112 -1.14 8.89 -0.06
C GLN A 112 0.13 8.29 0.56
N ASN A 113 0.03 7.76 1.78
CA ASN A 113 1.16 7.13 2.46
C ASN A 113 1.72 5.93 1.69
N TYR A 114 0.85 5.09 1.10
CA TYR A 114 1.30 3.97 0.27
C TYR A 114 1.91 4.43 -1.05
N CYS A 115 1.41 5.50 -1.67
CA CYS A 115 2.07 6.10 -2.82
C CYS A 115 3.48 6.60 -2.48
N ASP A 116 3.64 7.30 -1.36
CA ASP A 116 4.94 7.79 -0.88
C ASP A 116 5.90 6.62 -0.60
N LEU A 117 5.40 5.54 0.00
CA LEU A 117 6.17 4.33 0.24
C LEU A 117 6.62 3.64 -1.06
N ILE A 118 5.72 3.47 -2.03
CA ILE A 118 6.03 2.86 -3.33
C ILE A 118 7.07 3.70 -4.06
N TYR A 119 6.91 5.02 -4.06
CA TYR A 119 7.91 5.94 -4.62
C TYR A 119 9.28 5.73 -3.96
N GLY A 120 9.34 5.69 -2.64
CA GLY A 120 10.58 5.43 -1.90
C GLY A 120 11.25 4.09 -2.28
N ILE A 121 10.46 3.01 -2.41
CA ILE A 121 10.98 1.69 -2.83
C ILE A 121 11.58 1.75 -4.24
N VAL A 122 10.90 2.40 -5.18
CA VAL A 122 11.36 2.53 -6.58
C VAL A 122 12.65 3.34 -6.66
N GLU A 123 12.72 4.47 -5.94
CA GLU A 123 13.92 5.32 -5.87
C GLU A 123 15.11 4.57 -5.25
N GLU A 124 14.93 3.85 -4.13
CA GLU A 124 16.00 3.06 -3.50
C GLU A 124 16.53 1.94 -4.39
N GLN A 125 15.70 1.40 -5.27
CA GLN A 125 16.08 0.39 -6.26
C GLN A 125 16.77 0.97 -7.51
N GLY A 126 16.80 2.30 -7.66
CA GLY A 126 17.41 3.00 -8.80
C GLY A 126 16.69 2.76 -10.13
N ARG A 127 15.36 2.58 -10.09
CA ARG A 127 14.51 2.39 -11.27
C ARG A 127 13.99 3.70 -11.85
#